data_AF-A0A2U1TB80-F1
#
_entry.id   AF-A0A2U1TB80-F1
#
_cell.length_a   1.000
_cell.length_b   1.000
_cell.length_c   1.000
_cell.angle_alpha   90.00
_cell.angle_beta   90.00
_cell.angle_gamma   90.00
#
_symmetry.space_group_name_H-M   'P 1'
#
loop_
_entity.id
_entity.type
_entity.pdbx_description
1 polymer ?
#
loop_
_entity_poly.entity_id
_entity_poly.type
_entity_poly.pdbx_seq_one_letter_code
_entity_poly.pdbx_strand_id
1 'polypeptide(L)'
;MHSLTPFGRRAFRFALTGWRRPSSPGHWHPFRDAACAVNSWSVSVSPRLFYRTLAFAEAVTWTLLILGLLMKYVWVPGEVGDLGVRVGGTIHGFVFLAYAMTAVLVGLNQRWSIGLIALGVVTAVVPYATIPFDLWADRTGRLNGEWRRTETDHPGDKTWIDRLLRWFLNHPVILIVLFVVALVVIFATLLLVGPPGGDR
;
A
#
# COMPACT_ATOMS: atom_id res chain seq x y z
N MET A 1 47.23 -17.75 -42.37
CA MET A 1 47.74 -17.76 -40.98
C MET A 1 46.90 -16.78 -40.17
N HIS A 2 45.84 -17.25 -39.51
CA HIS A 2 44.89 -16.40 -38.77
C HIS A 2 45.27 -16.33 -37.28
N SER A 3 45.46 -15.12 -36.78
CA SER A 3 45.71 -14.75 -35.40
C SER A 3 44.43 -14.82 -34.56
N LEU A 4 44.46 -15.58 -33.46
CA LEU A 4 43.37 -15.66 -32.49
C LEU A 4 43.52 -14.56 -31.43
N THR A 5 42.39 -13.92 -31.08
CA THR A 5 42.26 -12.79 -30.16
C THR A 5 42.37 -13.19 -28.67
N PRO A 6 42.60 -12.24 -27.74
CA PRO A 6 43.01 -12.52 -26.35
C PRO A 6 41.87 -13.00 -25.41
N PHE A 7 40.65 -13.16 -25.91
CA PHE A 7 39.46 -13.40 -25.08
C PHE A 7 39.28 -14.86 -24.63
N GLY A 8 39.97 -15.82 -25.26
CA GLY A 8 39.80 -17.26 -25.00
C GLY A 8 40.52 -17.82 -23.76
N ARG A 9 41.42 -17.07 -23.10
CA ARG A 9 42.26 -17.63 -22.02
C ARG A 9 41.69 -17.51 -20.60
N ARG A 10 40.61 -16.74 -20.37
CA ARG A 10 40.04 -16.55 -19.01
C ARG A 10 38.93 -17.54 -18.65
N ALA A 11 38.26 -18.13 -19.64
CA ALA A 11 37.18 -19.10 -19.40
C ALA A 11 37.69 -20.49 -18.97
N PHE A 12 38.97 -20.83 -19.23
CA PHE A 12 39.50 -22.17 -18.94
C PHE A 12 40.18 -22.32 -17.56
N ARG A 13 40.25 -21.25 -16.75
CA ARG A 13 40.85 -21.29 -15.39
C ARG A 13 39.81 -21.36 -14.27
N PHE A 14 38.51 -21.32 -14.57
CA PHE A 14 37.47 -21.43 -13.53
C PHE A 14 37.03 -22.90 -13.26
N ALA A 15 37.47 -23.85 -14.10
CA ALA A 15 37.04 -25.24 -14.05
C ALA A 15 37.89 -26.16 -13.14
N LEU A 16 38.96 -25.66 -12.51
CA LEU A 16 39.91 -26.51 -11.76
C LEU A 16 40.21 -26.05 -10.32
N THR A 17 39.58 -24.99 -9.82
CA THR A 17 39.78 -24.54 -8.44
C THR A 17 38.48 -24.48 -7.65
N GLY A 18 38.15 -25.61 -7.04
CA GLY A 18 37.66 -25.59 -5.66
C GLY A 18 36.15 -25.70 -5.47
N TRP A 19 35.56 -26.84 -5.86
CA TRP A 19 34.39 -27.34 -5.11
C TRP A 19 34.88 -27.81 -3.73
N ARG A 20 34.95 -26.90 -2.75
CA ARG A 20 35.19 -27.28 -1.36
C ARG A 20 33.93 -27.96 -0.84
N ARG A 21 34.02 -29.26 -0.57
CA ARG A 21 33.02 -29.97 0.24
C ARG A 21 32.98 -29.32 1.63
N PRO A 22 31.80 -29.07 2.22
CA PRO A 22 31.71 -28.68 3.62
C PRO A 22 32.26 -29.82 4.49
N SER A 23 33.39 -29.60 5.12
CA SER A 23 33.99 -30.52 6.09
C SER A 23 33.42 -30.22 7.47
N SER A 24 32.20 -30.65 7.74
CA SER A 24 31.62 -30.69 9.09
C SER A 24 30.51 -31.75 9.14
N PRO A 25 30.66 -32.86 9.89
CA PRO A 25 29.52 -33.69 10.27
C PRO A 25 28.79 -32.98 11.42
N GLY A 26 28.10 -31.88 11.07
CA GLY A 26 27.21 -31.18 11.98
C GLY A 26 25.84 -31.84 11.93
N HIS A 27 25.35 -32.30 13.09
CA HIS A 27 24.00 -32.79 13.36
C HIS A 27 22.92 -32.24 12.41
N TRP A 28 22.47 -33.05 11.46
CA TRP A 28 21.31 -32.72 10.64
C TRP A 28 20.06 -32.91 11.51
N HIS A 29 19.41 -31.81 11.92
CA HIS A 29 18.11 -31.84 12.60
C HIS A 29 17.01 -31.48 11.60
N PRO A 30 16.52 -32.42 10.76
CA PRO A 30 15.53 -32.14 9.73
C PRO A 30 14.25 -31.48 10.28
N PHE A 31 13.95 -31.69 11.56
CA PHE A 31 12.78 -31.12 12.23
C PHE A 31 12.94 -29.65 12.67
N ARG A 32 14.16 -29.14 12.88
CA ARG A 32 14.37 -27.73 13.26
C ARG A 32 14.28 -26.80 12.05
N ASP A 33 14.83 -27.25 10.93
CA ASP A 33 14.88 -26.45 9.69
C ASP A 33 13.50 -26.39 9.01
N ALA A 34 12.70 -27.46 9.11
CA ALA A 34 11.32 -27.48 8.64
C ALA A 34 10.41 -26.55 9.46
N ALA A 35 10.62 -26.44 10.77
CA ALA A 35 9.85 -25.53 11.62
C ALA A 35 10.11 -24.04 11.27
N CYS A 36 11.35 -23.67 10.91
CA CYS A 36 11.68 -22.34 10.41
C CYS A 36 11.04 -22.04 9.04
N ALA A 37 10.94 -23.05 8.16
CA ALA A 37 10.31 -22.91 6.84
C ALA A 37 8.77 -22.82 6.89
N VAL A 38 8.14 -23.42 7.90
CA VAL A 38 6.68 -23.36 8.10
C VAL A 38 6.24 -22.06 8.76
N ASN A 39 7.12 -21.35 9.47
CA ASN A 39 6.77 -20.11 10.17
C ASN A 39 7.02 -18.81 9.36
N SER A 40 7.52 -18.89 8.12
CA SER A 40 7.74 -17.74 7.24
C SER A 40 6.47 -17.27 6.50
N TRP A 41 5.35 -17.98 6.68
CA TRP A 41 4.02 -17.56 6.23
C TRP A 41 3.39 -16.53 7.17
N SER A 42 4.18 -15.68 7.83
CA SER A 42 3.60 -14.45 8.37
C SER A 42 3.12 -13.65 7.16
N VAL A 43 1.81 -13.63 6.93
CA VAL A 43 1.16 -12.70 5.99
C VAL A 43 1.34 -11.31 6.60
N SER A 44 2.55 -10.78 6.52
CA SER A 44 2.85 -9.42 6.88
C SER A 44 2.22 -8.56 5.79
N VAL A 45 1.17 -7.83 6.16
CA VAL A 45 0.52 -6.88 5.25
C VAL A 45 1.59 -5.87 4.81
N SER A 46 2.06 -5.97 3.56
CA SER A 46 3.05 -5.04 3.02
C SER A 46 2.38 -3.69 2.70
N PRO A 47 3.12 -2.57 2.73
CA PRO A 47 2.57 -1.26 2.35
C PRO A 47 1.91 -1.28 0.97
N ARG A 48 2.53 -1.98 0.03
CA ARG A 48 2.05 -2.19 -1.34
C ARG A 48 0.70 -2.91 -1.37
N LEU A 49 0.55 -4.01 -0.62
CA LEU A 49 -0.69 -4.78 -0.59
C LEU A 49 -1.83 -3.94 0.02
N PHE A 50 -1.57 -3.29 1.16
CA PHE A 50 -2.55 -2.45 1.84
C PHE A 50 -3.05 -1.31 0.95
N TYR A 51 -2.13 -0.59 0.29
CA TYR A 51 -2.45 0.50 -0.62
C TYR A 51 -3.29 0.03 -1.81
N ARG A 52 -2.89 -1.05 -2.47
CA ARG A 52 -3.60 -1.60 -3.64
C ARG A 52 -4.97 -2.15 -3.31
N THR A 53 -5.15 -2.76 -2.13
CA THR A 53 -6.48 -3.25 -1.70
C THR A 53 -7.45 -2.10 -1.56
N LEU A 54 -7.02 -0.96 -0.99
CA LEU A 54 -7.91 0.20 -0.87
C LEU A 54 -8.15 0.91 -2.20
N ALA A 55 -7.16 0.99 -3.09
CA ALA A 55 -7.37 1.54 -4.44
C ALA A 55 -8.37 0.71 -5.24
N PHE A 56 -8.29 -0.61 -5.14
CA PHE A 56 -9.27 -1.49 -5.77
C PHE A 56 -10.66 -1.33 -5.16
N ALA A 57 -10.75 -1.28 -3.82
CA ALA A 57 -12.00 -1.02 -3.14
C ALA A 57 -12.61 0.32 -3.58
N GLU A 58 -11.79 1.37 -3.71
CA GLU A 58 -12.21 2.69 -4.17
C GLU A 58 -12.80 2.63 -5.58
N ALA A 59 -12.15 1.94 -6.52
CA ALA A 59 -12.68 1.75 -7.87
C ALA A 59 -14.02 1.00 -7.91
N VAL A 60 -14.19 -0.02 -7.05
CA VAL A 60 -15.47 -0.74 -6.89
C VAL A 60 -16.54 0.21 -6.34
N THR A 61 -16.23 1.03 -5.33
CA THR A 61 -17.20 1.97 -4.78
C THR A 61 -17.57 3.10 -5.75
N TRP A 62 -16.65 3.54 -6.60
CA TRP A 62 -16.96 4.44 -7.71
C TRP A 62 -18.00 3.83 -8.65
N THR A 63 -17.84 2.53 -8.96
CA THR A 63 -18.79 1.81 -9.80
C THR A 63 -20.18 1.79 -9.15
N LEU A 64 -20.26 1.51 -7.85
CA LEU A 64 -21.51 1.55 -7.09
C LEU A 64 -22.15 2.95 -7.07
N LEU A 65 -21.35 4.00 -6.92
CA LEU A 65 -21.83 5.38 -6.94
C LEU A 65 -22.37 5.77 -8.32
N ILE A 66 -21.65 5.44 -9.39
CA ILE A 66 -22.09 5.67 -10.77
C ILE A 66 -23.39 4.88 -11.06
N LEU A 67 -23.48 3.63 -10.61
CA LEU A 67 -24.72 2.85 -10.73
C LEU A 67 -25.88 3.50 -9.97
N GLY A 68 -25.63 4.04 -8.77
CA GLY A 68 -26.62 4.82 -8.03
C GLY A 68 -27.09 6.06 -8.80
N LEU A 69 -26.16 6.79 -9.43
CA LEU A 69 -26.49 7.94 -10.27
C LEU A 69 -27.30 7.53 -11.51
N LEU A 70 -26.95 6.41 -12.17
CA LEU A 70 -27.73 5.89 -13.29
C LEU A 70 -29.12 5.43 -12.86
N MET A 71 -29.26 4.81 -11.69
CA MET A 71 -30.58 4.49 -11.13
C MET A 71 -31.41 5.76 -10.93
N LYS A 72 -30.84 6.79 -10.30
CA LYS A 72 -31.52 8.07 -10.03
C LYS A 72 -31.95 8.81 -11.30
N TYR A 73 -31.08 8.88 -12.31
CA TYR A 73 -31.30 9.76 -13.45
C TYR A 73 -31.80 9.06 -14.72
N VAL A 74 -31.66 7.74 -14.83
CA VAL A 74 -31.93 7.00 -16.07
C VAL A 74 -32.95 5.87 -15.87
N TRP A 75 -32.75 4.99 -14.87
CA TRP A 75 -33.51 3.74 -14.80
C TRP A 75 -34.74 3.80 -13.89
N VAL A 76 -34.59 4.29 -12.66
CA VAL A 76 -35.65 4.30 -11.64
C VAL A 76 -35.63 5.62 -10.87
N PRO A 77 -36.01 6.75 -11.52
CA PRO A 77 -36.06 8.04 -10.84
C PRO A 77 -37.07 8.02 -9.68
N GLY A 78 -36.74 8.71 -8.59
CA GLY A 78 -37.54 8.77 -7.36
C GLY A 78 -36.80 8.18 -6.16
N GLU A 79 -37.55 7.82 -5.11
CA GLU A 79 -36.99 7.42 -3.80
C GLU A 79 -35.98 6.26 -3.90
N VAL A 80 -36.21 5.31 -4.80
CA VAL A 80 -35.33 4.15 -5.00
C VAL A 80 -33.98 4.59 -5.59
N GLY A 81 -33.98 5.48 -6.59
CA GLY A 81 -32.77 6.04 -7.16
C GLY A 81 -32.00 6.92 -6.17
N ASP A 82 -32.72 7.73 -5.38
CA ASP A 82 -32.14 8.54 -4.31
C ASP A 82 -31.49 7.70 -3.22
N LEU A 83 -32.13 6.58 -2.84
CA LEU A 83 -31.55 5.60 -1.93
C LEU A 83 -30.26 5.00 -2.49
N GLY A 84 -30.24 4.65 -3.79
CA GLY A 84 -29.05 4.14 -4.47
C GLY A 84 -27.87 5.11 -4.39
N VAL A 85 -28.09 6.39 -4.69
CA VAL A 85 -27.05 7.43 -4.56
C VAL A 85 -26.62 7.62 -3.11
N ARG A 86 -27.55 7.59 -2.15
CA ARG A 86 -27.24 7.76 -0.73
C ARG A 86 -26.38 6.62 -0.19
N VAL A 87 -26.74 5.38 -0.48
CA VAL A 87 -25.98 4.19 -0.07
C VAL A 87 -24.62 4.16 -0.77
N GLY A 88 -24.61 4.32 -2.10
CA GLY A 88 -23.38 4.36 -2.89
C GLY A 88 -22.43 5.47 -2.44
N GLY A 89 -22.95 6.67 -2.21
CA GLY A 89 -22.18 7.83 -1.75
C GLY A 89 -21.61 7.65 -0.34
N THR A 90 -22.39 7.06 0.58
CA THR A 90 -21.92 6.77 1.95
C THR A 90 -20.79 5.75 1.94
N ILE A 91 -20.96 4.64 1.20
CA ILE A 91 -19.94 3.60 1.07
C ILE A 91 -18.68 4.17 0.40
N HIS A 92 -18.85 4.91 -0.69
CA HIS A 92 -17.73 5.53 -1.41
C HIS A 92 -16.97 6.52 -0.54
N GLY A 93 -17.67 7.44 0.15
CA GLY A 93 -17.04 8.42 1.04
C GLY A 93 -16.21 7.78 2.15
N PHE A 94 -16.67 6.66 2.72
CA PHE A 94 -15.92 5.91 3.72
C PHE A 94 -14.63 5.31 3.14
N VAL A 95 -14.72 4.65 1.99
CA VAL A 95 -13.56 4.02 1.32
C VAL A 95 -12.57 5.08 0.82
N PHE A 96 -13.07 6.21 0.30
CA PHE A 96 -12.26 7.37 -0.08
C PHE A 96 -11.40 7.88 1.08
N LEU A 97 -11.98 8.07 2.27
CA LEU A 97 -11.21 8.52 3.45
C LEU A 97 -10.18 7.47 3.89
N ALA A 98 -10.56 6.19 3.88
CA ALA A 98 -9.64 5.11 4.20
C ALA A 98 -8.43 5.08 3.25
N TYR A 99 -8.67 5.27 1.94
CA TYR A 99 -7.62 5.38 0.94
C TYR A 99 -6.74 6.63 1.18
N ALA A 100 -7.34 7.80 1.40
CA ALA A 100 -6.60 9.04 1.64
C ALA A 100 -5.68 8.94 2.87
N MET A 101 -6.18 8.41 3.98
CA MET A 101 -5.38 8.17 5.19
C MET A 101 -4.26 7.15 4.94
N THR A 102 -4.54 6.12 4.14
CA THR A 102 -3.55 5.11 3.74
C THR A 102 -2.47 5.69 2.84
N ALA A 103 -2.82 6.57 1.91
CA ALA A 103 -1.87 7.31 1.06
C ALA A 103 -0.93 8.19 1.89
N VAL A 104 -1.47 8.85 2.93
CA VAL A 104 -0.66 9.59 3.89
C VAL A 104 0.27 8.65 4.67
N LEU A 105 -0.25 7.57 5.25
CA LEU A 105 0.56 6.63 6.03
C LEU A 105 1.67 5.99 5.21
N VAL A 106 1.34 5.46 4.02
CA VAL A 106 2.29 4.83 3.11
C VAL A 106 3.25 5.86 2.55
N GLY A 107 2.78 7.06 2.20
CA GLY A 107 3.63 8.14 1.71
C GLY A 107 4.65 8.61 2.75
N LEU A 108 4.24 8.73 4.01
CA LEU A 108 5.16 9.00 5.11
C LEU A 108 6.14 7.82 5.31
N ASN A 109 5.65 6.58 5.27
CA ASN A 109 6.53 5.40 5.35
C ASN A 109 7.53 5.34 4.18
N GLN A 110 7.13 5.68 2.96
CA GLN A 110 7.98 5.61 1.78
C GLN A 110 8.71 6.94 1.47
N ARG A 111 8.64 7.92 2.39
CA ARG A 111 9.25 9.26 2.27
C ARG A 111 8.87 9.99 0.97
N TRP A 112 7.60 9.87 0.58
CA TRP A 112 7.04 10.63 -0.52
C TRP A 112 7.09 12.13 -0.22
N SER A 113 7.28 12.94 -1.25
CA SER A 113 7.09 14.39 -1.11
C SER A 113 5.62 14.68 -0.78
N ILE A 114 5.38 15.77 -0.06
CA ILE A 114 4.01 16.20 0.30
C ILE A 114 3.13 16.33 -0.95
N GLY A 115 3.70 16.86 -2.05
CA GLY A 115 3.01 16.95 -3.33
C GLY A 115 2.60 15.60 -3.92
N LEU A 116 3.39 14.54 -3.72
CA LEU A 116 3.05 13.20 -4.17
C LEU A 116 1.96 12.56 -3.30
N ILE A 117 1.98 12.79 -1.99
CA ILE A 117 0.89 12.37 -1.10
C ILE A 117 -0.41 13.06 -1.50
N ALA A 118 -0.36 14.39 -1.70
CA ALA A 118 -1.51 15.16 -2.14
C ALA A 118 -2.03 14.69 -3.50
N LEU A 119 -1.13 14.40 -4.46
CA LEU A 119 -1.51 13.85 -5.76
C LEU A 119 -2.25 12.51 -5.61
N GLY A 120 -1.77 11.61 -4.74
CA GLY A 120 -2.46 10.37 -4.44
C GLY A 120 -3.84 10.57 -3.83
N VAL A 121 -4.03 11.56 -2.94
CA VAL A 121 -5.37 11.86 -2.39
C VAL A 121 -6.29 12.44 -3.47
N VAL A 122 -5.79 13.35 -4.31
CA VAL A 122 -6.56 13.99 -5.37
C VAL A 122 -7.02 12.98 -6.43
N THR A 123 -6.24 11.94 -6.71
CA THR A 123 -6.65 10.91 -7.68
C THR A 123 -7.86 10.11 -7.20
N ALA A 124 -8.14 10.04 -5.89
CA ALA A 124 -9.35 9.40 -5.37
C ALA A 124 -10.62 10.24 -5.55
N VAL A 125 -10.49 11.54 -5.86
CA VAL A 125 -11.63 12.41 -6.18
C VAL A 125 -12.12 12.19 -7.62
N VAL A 126 -11.24 11.73 -8.50
CA VAL A 126 -11.54 11.53 -9.92
C VAL A 126 -11.82 10.03 -10.15
N PRO A 127 -12.98 9.67 -10.73
CA PRO A 127 -13.34 8.28 -10.97
C PRO A 127 -12.22 7.49 -11.65
N TYR A 128 -11.87 6.35 -11.07
CA TYR A 128 -10.86 5.42 -11.59
C TYR A 128 -9.43 5.98 -11.72
N ALA A 129 -9.16 7.22 -11.31
CA ALA A 129 -7.82 7.82 -11.44
C ALA A 129 -6.83 7.28 -10.40
N THR A 130 -7.31 6.63 -9.34
CA THR A 130 -6.50 5.83 -8.41
C THR A 130 -5.77 4.69 -9.12
N ILE A 131 -6.42 4.00 -10.07
CA ILE A 131 -5.84 2.86 -10.78
C ILE A 131 -4.54 3.21 -11.53
N PRO A 132 -4.49 4.19 -12.45
CA PRO A 132 -3.27 4.55 -13.15
C PRO A 132 -2.22 5.14 -12.21
N PHE A 133 -2.62 5.90 -11.19
CA PHE A 133 -1.70 6.42 -10.18
C PHE A 133 -1.01 5.30 -9.42
N ASP A 134 -1.78 4.34 -8.91
CA ASP A 134 -1.30 3.17 -8.19
C ASP A 134 -0.38 2.31 -9.05
N LEU A 135 -0.78 2.02 -10.29
CA LEU A 135 0.05 1.27 -11.24
C LEU A 135 1.36 1.98 -11.52
N TRP A 136 1.34 3.30 -11.67
CA TRP A 136 2.55 4.09 -11.88
C TRP A 136 3.44 4.12 -10.63
N ALA A 137 2.86 4.34 -9.44
CA ALA A 137 3.59 4.36 -8.17
C ALA A 137 4.25 3.00 -7.90
N ASP A 138 3.55 1.91 -8.24
CA ASP A 138 4.06 0.54 -8.14
C ASP A 138 5.21 0.29 -9.12
N ARG A 139 5.00 0.61 -10.41
CA ARG A 139 6.01 0.42 -11.47
C ARG A 139 7.29 1.23 -11.25
N THR A 140 7.16 2.41 -10.65
CA THR A 140 8.30 3.29 -10.33
C THR A 140 8.96 2.93 -9.00
N GLY A 141 8.49 1.88 -8.34
CA GLY A 141 9.03 1.38 -7.08
C GLY A 141 8.78 2.28 -5.88
N ARG A 142 7.86 3.24 -5.98
CA ARG A 142 7.48 4.14 -4.88
C ARG A 142 6.72 3.45 -3.75
N LEU A 143 6.16 2.27 -4.04
CA LEU A 143 5.50 1.40 -3.06
C LEU A 143 6.40 0.24 -2.61
N ASN A 144 7.63 0.13 -3.14
CA ASN A 144 8.56 -0.92 -2.79
C ASN A 144 9.22 -0.62 -1.44
N GLY A 145 9.29 -1.63 -0.58
CA GLY A 145 9.91 -1.53 0.73
C GLY A 145 8.98 -2.06 1.82
N GLU A 146 9.59 -2.55 2.89
CA GLU A 146 8.86 -2.97 4.08
C GLU A 146 8.43 -1.77 4.93
N TRP A 147 7.62 -2.03 5.96
CA TRP A 147 7.36 -1.03 6.98
C TRP A 147 8.67 -0.68 7.71
N ARG A 148 9.02 0.61 7.76
CA ARG A 148 10.25 1.09 8.41
C ARG A 148 10.15 1.01 9.93
N ARG A 149 10.38 -0.20 10.46
CA ARG A 149 10.33 -0.55 11.89
C ARG A 149 11.67 -0.36 12.61
N THR A 150 12.78 -0.32 11.86
CA THR A 150 14.15 -0.21 12.36
C THR A 150 14.76 1.15 12.05
N GLU A 151 15.75 1.57 12.86
CA GLU A 151 16.54 2.77 12.60
C GLU A 151 17.50 2.55 11.43
N THR A 152 17.64 3.59 10.61
CA THR A 152 18.57 3.64 9.48
C THR A 152 19.45 4.87 9.63
N ASP A 153 20.67 4.84 9.06
CA ASP A 153 21.62 5.97 9.13
C ASP A 153 21.20 7.20 8.30
N HIS A 154 19.94 7.27 7.86
CA HIS A 154 19.46 8.34 7.00
C HIS A 154 19.21 9.63 7.82
N PRO A 155 19.67 10.83 7.38
CA PRO A 155 19.55 12.05 8.17
C PRO A 155 18.11 12.43 8.58
N GLY A 156 17.12 12.07 7.76
CA GLY A 156 15.69 12.31 8.04
C GLY A 156 15.14 11.45 9.19
N ASP A 157 15.78 10.32 9.49
CA ASP A 157 15.35 9.36 10.52
C ASP A 157 15.48 9.91 11.96
N LYS A 158 16.19 11.03 12.10
CA LYS A 158 16.33 11.77 13.36
C LYS A 158 15.16 12.72 13.65
N THR A 159 14.27 12.95 12.68
CA THR A 159 13.10 13.82 12.84
C THR A 159 12.09 13.21 13.82
N TRP A 160 11.35 14.05 14.53
CA TRP A 160 10.34 13.60 15.50
C TRP A 160 9.18 12.84 14.83
N ILE A 161 8.84 13.19 13.58
CA ILE A 161 7.81 12.51 12.77
C ILE A 161 8.22 11.08 12.45
N ASP A 162 9.46 10.84 12.00
CA ASP A 162 9.95 9.49 11.70
C ASP A 162 10.03 8.62 12.97
N ARG A 163 10.38 9.20 14.13
CA ARG A 163 10.35 8.48 15.42
C ARG A 163 8.94 8.08 15.83
N LEU A 164 7.99 9.01 15.71
CA LEU A 164 6.59 8.75 16.02
C LEU A 164 6.00 7.70 15.09
N LEU A 165 6.26 7.82 13.78
CA LEU A 165 5.83 6.84 12.78
C LEU A 165 6.42 5.47 13.07
N ARG A 166 7.72 5.37 13.37
CA ARG A 166 8.37 4.10 13.71
C ARG A 166 7.76 3.47 14.97
N TRP A 167 7.50 4.27 16.00
CA TRP A 167 6.83 3.80 17.20
C TRP A 167 5.45 3.20 16.86
N PHE A 168 4.62 3.90 16.08
CA PHE A 168 3.34 3.37 15.63
C PHE A 168 3.48 2.10 14.78
N LEU A 169 4.44 2.05 13.86
CA LEU A 169 4.70 0.87 13.02
C LEU A 169 5.19 -0.34 13.83
N ASN A 170 5.81 -0.11 14.99
CA ASN A 170 6.20 -1.14 15.96
C ASN A 170 5.05 -1.56 16.91
N HIS A 171 3.97 -0.76 16.98
CA HIS A 171 2.76 -1.05 17.74
C HIS A 171 1.54 -1.18 16.82
N PRO A 172 1.44 -2.27 16.03
CA PRO A 172 0.43 -2.40 14.96
C PRO A 172 -1.01 -2.34 15.48
N VAL A 173 -1.29 -2.87 16.68
CA VAL A 173 -2.65 -2.80 17.27
C VAL A 173 -3.04 -1.36 17.56
N ILE A 174 -2.15 -0.56 18.14
CA ILE A 174 -2.40 0.84 18.44
C ILE A 174 -2.59 1.63 17.13
N LEU A 175 -1.73 1.39 16.14
CA LEU A 175 -1.85 2.00 14.81
C LEU A 175 -3.23 1.70 14.20
N ILE A 176 -3.66 0.43 14.18
CA ILE A 176 -4.95 0.02 13.61
C ILE A 176 -6.10 0.67 14.35
N VAL A 177 -6.10 0.62 15.69
CA VAL A 177 -7.17 1.21 16.50
C VAL A 177 -7.27 2.71 16.25
N LEU A 178 -6.15 3.44 16.31
CA LEU A 178 -6.15 4.88 16.06
C LEU A 178 -6.55 5.23 14.63
N PHE A 179 -6.10 4.44 13.65
CA PHE A 179 -6.47 4.62 12.25
C PHE A 179 -7.98 4.46 12.06
N VAL A 180 -8.57 3.39 12.61
CA VAL A 180 -10.02 3.13 12.53
C VAL A 180 -10.81 4.20 13.29
N VAL A 181 -10.37 4.58 14.50
CA VAL A 181 -11.03 5.63 15.28
C VAL A 181 -10.99 6.96 14.53
N ALA A 182 -9.82 7.36 14.01
CA ALA A 182 -9.69 8.59 13.24
C ALA A 182 -10.57 8.56 11.98
N LEU A 183 -10.59 7.44 11.25
CA LEU A 183 -11.47 7.25 10.08
C LEU A 183 -12.95 7.43 10.44
N VAL A 184 -13.42 6.74 11.48
CA VAL A 184 -14.82 6.81 11.94
C VAL A 184 -15.18 8.21 12.42
N VAL A 185 -14.31 8.85 13.21
CA VAL A 185 -14.54 10.20 13.72
C VAL A 185 -14.59 11.21 12.58
N ILE A 186 -13.64 11.19 11.65
CA ILE A 186 -13.62 12.10 10.49
C ILE A 186 -14.88 11.87 9.65
N PHE A 187 -15.19 10.62 9.33
CA PHE A 187 -16.36 10.28 8.52
C PHE A 187 -17.68 10.72 9.19
N ALA A 188 -17.86 10.41 10.47
CA ALA A 188 -19.04 10.82 11.23
C ALA A 188 -19.15 12.34 11.35
N THR A 189 -18.02 13.04 11.53
CA THR A 189 -17.98 14.50 11.54
C THR A 189 -18.42 15.08 10.20
N LEU A 190 -17.93 14.54 9.08
CA LEU A 190 -18.33 14.99 7.74
C LEU A 190 -19.82 14.73 7.46
N LEU A 191 -20.37 13.62 7.97
CA LEU A 191 -21.80 13.34 7.88
C LEU A 191 -22.64 14.29 8.73
N LEU A 192 -22.15 14.67 9.91
CA LEU A 192 -22.85 15.57 10.83
C LEU A 192 -22.83 17.03 10.35
N VAL A 193 -21.68 17.49 9.85
CA VAL A 193 -21.52 18.86 9.33
C VAL A 193 -22.30 19.04 8.02
N GLY A 194 -22.47 17.97 7.24
CA GLY A 194 -23.11 18.02 5.93
C GLY A 194 -22.30 18.84 4.92
N PRO A 195 -22.68 18.82 3.63
CA PRO A 195 -22.03 19.65 2.63
C PRO A 195 -22.25 21.15 2.95
N PRO A 196 -21.21 21.98 3.04
CA PRO A 196 -21.37 23.43 3.14
C PRO A 196 -22.03 23.93 1.84
N GLY A 197 -23.34 24.15 1.87
CA GLY A 197 -24.17 24.48 0.70
C GLY A 197 -25.57 23.86 0.70
N GLY A 198 -25.90 22.99 1.66
CA GLY A 198 -27.25 22.43 1.82
C GLY A 198 -28.16 23.28 2.71
N ASP A 199 -28.49 24.50 2.31
CA ASP A 199 -29.57 25.26 2.95
C ASP A 199 -30.92 24.92 2.29
N ARG A 200 -31.75 24.19 3.05
CA ARG A 200 -33.22 23.99 2.92
C ARG A 200 -33.79 23.48 1.60
#